data_AF-A0A380EBZ9-F1
#
_entry.id   AF-A0A380EBZ9-F1
#
_cell.length_a   1.000
_cell.length_b   1.000
_cell.length_c   1.000
_cell.angle_alpha   90.00
_cell.angle_beta   90.00
_cell.angle_gamma   90.00
#
_symmetry.space_group_name_H-M   'P 1'
#
loop_
_entity.id
_entity.type
_entity.pdbx_description
1 polymer ?
#
loop_
_entity_poly.entity_id
_entity_poly.type
_entity_poly.pdbx_seq_one_letter_code
_entity_poly.pdbx_strand_id
1 'polypeptide(L)'
;MRAYFERFDLKNRQQVKTVTIDMYEPYVRLFRDLFPNAAIIFDRFHIVQHLNRELNKYRVQVMNEYRNKKGPDYTIFKNNWKVLLMDTSKTIFSKYRWNKSFKAYKRSSDIVEFMLSKDDILRHSYELVQGLRKDLRLCNWPKFINRLNSVSKKSVSKGVWKAVKYYRKHQRMLRNTIYYPAFNNGAIEGINNKIKLIKRISFGYRNFNNFKARIMMIFSLYKGEKKKTTKPNNGLAA
;
A
#
# COMPACT_ATOMS: atom_id res chain seq x y z
N MET A 1 22.70 -1.81 5.44
CA MET A 1 21.64 -2.84 5.55
C MET A 1 22.19 -4.25 5.53
N ARG A 2 23.00 -4.64 4.53
CA ARG A 2 23.64 -5.98 4.46
C ARG A 2 24.38 -6.38 5.76
N ALA A 3 25.30 -5.54 6.21
CA ALA A 3 26.08 -5.77 7.45
C ALA A 3 25.24 -5.95 8.73
N TYR A 4 23.97 -5.52 8.75
CA TYR A 4 23.10 -5.78 9.90
C TYR A 4 22.64 -7.24 9.91
N PHE A 5 22.22 -7.76 8.75
CA PHE A 5 21.72 -9.13 8.64
C PHE A 5 22.81 -10.18 8.65
N GLU A 6 24.02 -9.83 8.22
CA GLU A 6 25.19 -10.73 8.28
C GLU A 6 25.67 -11.00 9.71
N ARG A 7 25.18 -10.26 10.72
CA ARG A 7 25.41 -10.58 12.15
C ARG A 7 24.69 -11.86 12.58
N PHE A 8 23.71 -12.32 11.81
CA PHE A 8 23.03 -13.59 12.05
C PHE A 8 23.67 -14.68 11.20
N ASP A 9 24.02 -15.78 11.85
CA ASP A 9 24.63 -16.94 11.19
C ASP A 9 23.81 -17.42 9.99
N LEU A 10 24.50 -17.97 8.99
CA LEU A 10 23.86 -18.48 7.78
C LEU A 10 22.79 -19.53 8.10
N LYS A 11 23.04 -20.39 9.10
CA LYS A 11 22.07 -21.40 9.58
C LYS A 11 20.76 -20.76 10.03
N ASN A 12 20.80 -19.61 10.69
CA ASN A 12 19.61 -18.88 11.12
C ASN A 12 18.93 -18.19 9.94
N ARG A 13 19.71 -17.59 9.04
CA ARG A 13 19.17 -16.94 7.84
C ARG A 13 18.47 -17.91 6.89
N GLN A 14 18.97 -19.14 6.77
CA GLN A 14 18.35 -20.21 5.97
C GLN A 14 17.01 -20.70 6.54
N GLN A 15 16.73 -20.47 7.83
CA GLN A 15 15.46 -20.84 8.47
C GLN A 15 14.35 -19.79 8.26
N VAL A 16 14.68 -18.61 7.72
CA VAL A 16 13.70 -17.57 7.44
C VAL A 16 12.75 -18.04 6.34
N LYS A 17 11.45 -18.06 6.64
CA LYS A 17 10.41 -18.56 5.72
C LYS A 17 9.91 -17.51 4.74
N THR A 18 9.76 -16.27 5.19
CA THR A 18 9.21 -15.17 4.38
C THR A 18 9.96 -13.87 4.66
N VAL A 19 10.04 -13.01 3.65
CA VAL A 19 10.53 -11.63 3.80
C VAL A 19 9.61 -10.71 3.01
N THR A 20 9.03 -9.72 3.69
CA THR A 20 8.23 -8.67 3.04
C THR A 20 9.10 -7.46 2.76
N ILE A 21 9.17 -7.03 1.50
CA ILE A 21 10.01 -5.92 1.03
C ILE A 21 9.25 -4.95 0.14
N ASP A 22 9.78 -3.74 -0.02
CA ASP A 22 9.38 -2.84 -1.10
C ASP A 22 9.84 -3.39 -2.47
N MET A 23 9.22 -2.93 -3.54
CA MET A 23 9.49 -3.29 -4.94
C MET A 23 10.80 -2.68 -5.48
N TYR A 24 11.72 -2.25 -4.63
CA TYR A 24 13.00 -1.70 -5.06
C TYR A 24 13.96 -2.82 -5.47
N GLU A 25 14.42 -2.81 -6.72
CA GLU A 25 15.22 -3.91 -7.31
C GLU A 25 16.49 -4.26 -6.49
N PRO A 26 17.27 -3.31 -5.96
CA PRO A 26 18.39 -3.64 -5.08
C PRO A 26 18.01 -4.41 -3.82
N TYR A 27 16.81 -4.19 -3.26
CA TYR A 27 16.31 -5.00 -2.14
C TYR A 27 15.98 -6.41 -2.59
N VAL A 28 15.36 -6.58 -3.76
CA VAL A 28 15.09 -7.92 -4.30
C VAL A 28 16.38 -8.74 -4.40
N ARG A 29 17.46 -8.15 -4.92
CA ARG A 29 18.77 -8.83 -5.01
C ARG A 29 19.34 -9.12 -3.63
N LEU A 30 19.40 -8.10 -2.78
CA LEU A 30 19.95 -8.21 -1.42
C LEU A 30 19.28 -9.32 -0.59
N PHE A 31 17.95 -9.37 -0.57
CA PHE A 31 17.22 -10.33 0.25
C PHE A 31 17.21 -11.75 -0.34
N ARG A 32 17.41 -11.90 -1.66
CA ARG A 32 17.69 -13.23 -2.25
C ARG A 32 19.03 -13.78 -1.78
N ASP A 33 20.05 -12.93 -1.77
CA ASP A 33 21.40 -13.35 -1.34
C ASP A 33 21.43 -13.67 0.16
N LEU A 34 20.75 -12.85 0.97
CA LEU A 34 20.77 -12.99 2.43
C LEU A 34 19.87 -14.12 2.93
N PHE A 35 18.73 -14.37 2.28
CA PHE A 35 17.70 -15.32 2.71
C PHE A 35 17.24 -16.20 1.55
N PRO A 36 18.10 -17.12 1.07
CA PRO A 36 17.87 -17.87 -0.17
C PRO A 36 16.62 -18.77 -0.12
N ASN A 37 16.24 -19.25 1.07
CA ASN A 37 15.08 -20.12 1.26
C ASN A 37 13.78 -19.35 1.49
N ALA A 38 13.84 -18.04 1.73
CA ALA A 38 12.67 -17.27 2.08
C ALA A 38 11.81 -16.92 0.87
N ALA A 39 10.50 -17.05 1.01
CA ALA A 39 9.56 -16.49 0.05
C ALA A 39 9.56 -14.96 0.16
N ILE A 40 10.12 -14.30 -0.86
CA ILE A 40 10.08 -12.85 -0.97
C ILE A 40 8.67 -12.42 -1.37
N ILE A 41 8.11 -11.52 -0.57
CA ILE A 41 6.78 -10.95 -0.69
C ILE A 41 6.94 -9.44 -0.93
N PHE A 42 6.23 -8.89 -1.90
CA PHE A 42 6.13 -7.45 -2.04
C PHE A 42 5.07 -6.88 -1.12
N ASP A 43 5.35 -5.71 -0.57
CA ASP A 43 4.34 -4.97 0.15
C ASP A 43 3.16 -4.62 -0.78
N ARG A 44 1.97 -5.08 -0.39
CA ARG A 44 0.72 -4.87 -1.12
C ARG A 44 0.37 -3.39 -1.24
N PHE A 45 0.73 -2.58 -0.25
CA PHE A 45 0.52 -1.13 -0.31
C PHE A 45 1.33 -0.51 -1.45
N HIS A 46 2.60 -0.87 -1.59
CA HIS A 46 3.45 -0.35 -2.66
C HIS A 46 2.99 -0.78 -4.05
N ILE A 47 2.41 -1.99 -4.20
CA ILE A 47 1.78 -2.41 -5.47
C ILE A 47 0.62 -1.49 -5.83
N VAL A 48 -0.32 -1.28 -4.90
CA VAL A 48 -1.50 -0.42 -5.13
C VAL A 48 -1.08 1.04 -5.38
N GLN A 49 -0.11 1.54 -4.60
CA GLN A 49 0.43 2.88 -4.73
C GLN A 49 1.09 3.10 -6.09
N HIS A 50 1.89 2.13 -6.55
CA HIS A 50 2.55 2.19 -7.86
C HIS A 50 1.54 2.24 -9.00
N LEU A 51 0.55 1.33 -9.01
CA LEU A 51 -0.53 1.33 -10.01
C LEU A 51 -1.29 2.66 -10.05
N ASN A 52 -1.70 3.16 -8.88
CA ASN A 52 -2.42 4.43 -8.77
C ASN A 52 -1.58 5.62 -9.24
N ARG A 53 -0.27 5.62 -8.94
CA ARG A 53 0.65 6.67 -9.39
C ARG A 53 0.74 6.72 -10.90
N GLU A 54 0.91 5.57 -11.56
CA GLU A 54 1.02 5.53 -13.02
C GLU A 54 -0.30 5.88 -13.72
N LEU A 55 -1.44 5.43 -13.19
CA LEU A 55 -2.76 5.85 -13.70
C LEU A 55 -2.98 7.36 -13.53
N ASN A 56 -2.65 7.91 -12.36
CA ASN A 56 -2.83 9.33 -12.09
C ASN A 56 -1.93 10.21 -12.97
N LYS A 57 -0.69 9.78 -13.26
CA LYS A 57 0.19 10.48 -14.21
C LYS A 57 -0.47 10.59 -15.58
N TYR A 58 -1.03 9.50 -16.09
CA TYR A 58 -1.68 9.52 -17.40
C TYR A 58 -2.98 10.33 -17.39
N ARG A 59 -3.77 10.25 -16.32
CA ARG A 59 -4.92 11.16 -16.12
C ARG A 59 -4.50 12.64 -16.17
N VAL A 60 -3.38 13.02 -15.56
CA VAL A 60 -2.85 14.41 -15.64
C VAL A 60 -2.49 14.78 -17.08
N GLN A 61 -1.93 13.85 -17.85
CA GLN A 61 -1.63 14.06 -19.27
C GLN A 61 -2.92 14.38 -20.04
N VAL A 62 -3.94 13.51 -19.95
CA VAL A 62 -5.26 13.73 -20.60
C VAL A 62 -5.90 15.03 -20.12
N MET A 63 -5.86 15.32 -18.81
CA MET A 63 -6.36 16.57 -18.25
C MET A 63 -5.73 17.79 -18.92
N ASN A 64 -4.41 17.79 -19.12
CA ASN A 64 -3.70 18.94 -19.68
C ASN A 64 -4.01 19.19 -21.16
N GLU A 65 -4.53 18.21 -21.90
CA GLU A 65 -5.03 18.42 -23.28
C GLU A 65 -6.24 19.36 -23.34
N TYR A 66 -6.94 19.53 -22.21
CA TYR A 66 -8.06 20.45 -22.07
C TYR A 66 -7.69 21.80 -21.45
N ARG A 67 -6.41 22.02 -21.08
CA ARG A 67 -6.00 23.21 -20.31
C ARG A 67 -6.39 24.53 -20.97
N ASN A 68 -6.25 24.62 -22.29
CA ASN A 68 -6.54 25.82 -23.07
C ASN A 68 -7.85 25.70 -23.89
N LYS A 69 -8.62 24.63 -23.68
CA LYS A 69 -9.89 24.40 -24.39
C LYS A 69 -11.05 25.03 -23.62
N LYS A 70 -12.04 25.56 -24.34
CA LYS A 70 -13.30 26.01 -23.73
C LYS A 70 -14.04 24.80 -23.14
N GLY A 71 -14.67 24.98 -21.98
CA GLY A 71 -15.53 23.98 -21.35
C GLY A 71 -15.03 23.50 -19.98
N PRO A 72 -15.81 22.62 -19.32
CA PRO A 72 -15.56 22.23 -17.94
C PRO A 72 -14.56 21.07 -17.80
N ASP A 73 -14.14 20.44 -18.89
CA ASP A 73 -13.40 19.17 -18.88
C ASP A 73 -12.12 19.24 -18.04
N TYR A 74 -11.27 20.26 -18.21
CA TYR A 74 -10.07 20.44 -17.39
C TYR A 74 -10.40 20.47 -15.89
N THR A 75 -11.41 21.26 -15.51
CA THR A 75 -11.85 21.43 -14.13
C THR A 75 -12.44 20.13 -13.56
N ILE A 76 -13.22 19.40 -14.36
CA ILE A 76 -13.76 18.09 -13.99
C ILE A 76 -12.62 17.12 -13.68
N PHE A 77 -11.63 17.01 -14.57
CA PHE A 77 -10.47 16.13 -14.35
C PHE A 77 -9.63 16.54 -13.14
N LYS A 78 -9.42 17.85 -12.94
CA LYS A 78 -8.63 18.39 -11.84
C LYS A 78 -9.30 18.14 -10.49
N ASN A 79 -10.57 18.48 -10.35
CA ASN A 79 -11.27 18.44 -9.07
C ASN A 79 -11.67 17.01 -8.66
N ASN A 80 -11.95 16.14 -9.64
CA ASN A 80 -12.43 14.79 -9.39
C ASN A 80 -11.33 13.71 -9.48
N TRP A 81 -10.04 14.09 -9.53
CA TRP A 81 -8.93 13.15 -9.73
C TRP A 81 -8.96 11.90 -8.85
N LYS A 82 -9.47 12.02 -7.61
CA LYS A 82 -9.53 10.92 -6.64
C LYS A 82 -10.47 9.80 -7.10
N VAL A 83 -11.55 10.10 -7.82
CA VAL A 83 -12.58 9.09 -8.12
C VAL A 83 -12.03 7.95 -8.97
N LEU A 84 -11.09 8.24 -9.87
CA LEU A 84 -10.42 7.22 -10.69
C LEU A 84 -9.48 6.31 -9.88
N LEU A 85 -9.01 6.76 -8.73
CA LEU A 85 -8.08 6.01 -7.88
C LEU A 85 -8.78 5.27 -6.74
N MET A 86 -10.06 5.57 -6.51
CA MET A 86 -10.85 4.93 -5.48
C MET A 86 -11.16 3.47 -5.84
N ASP A 87 -11.49 2.72 -4.80
CA ASP A 87 -11.96 1.34 -4.94
C ASP A 87 -13.44 1.37 -5.31
N THR A 88 -13.76 0.79 -6.47
CA THR A 88 -15.11 0.81 -7.05
C THR A 88 -16.13 0.02 -6.23
N SER A 89 -15.70 -0.89 -5.35
CA SER A 89 -16.63 -1.63 -4.49
C SER A 89 -17.11 -0.84 -3.28
N LYS A 90 -16.61 0.39 -3.06
CA LYS A 90 -17.05 1.23 -1.94
C LYS A 90 -18.45 1.79 -2.23
N THR A 91 -19.34 1.75 -1.24
CA THR A 91 -20.72 2.27 -1.34
C THR A 91 -20.82 3.75 -1.75
N ILE A 92 -19.75 4.52 -1.54
CA ILE A 92 -19.62 5.91 -2.02
C ILE A 92 -19.73 6.05 -3.55
N PHE A 93 -19.50 4.97 -4.30
CA PHE A 93 -19.55 5.00 -5.77
C PHE A 93 -20.97 5.13 -6.32
N SER A 94 -21.96 4.61 -5.60
CA SER A 94 -23.37 4.62 -6.01
C SER A 94 -24.18 5.78 -5.43
N LYS A 95 -23.65 6.50 -4.42
CA LYS A 95 -24.35 7.62 -3.77
C LYS A 95 -24.26 8.90 -4.61
N TYR A 96 -25.40 9.54 -4.83
CA TYR A 96 -25.46 10.88 -5.42
C TYR A 96 -24.90 11.93 -4.46
N ARG A 97 -24.05 12.82 -4.98
CA ARG A 97 -23.51 13.98 -4.26
C ARG A 97 -23.45 15.18 -5.16
N TRP A 98 -23.67 16.37 -4.60
CA TRP A 98 -23.47 17.62 -5.32
C TRP A 98 -22.02 17.72 -5.83
N ASN A 99 -21.85 17.88 -7.15
CA ASN A 99 -20.56 18.07 -7.76
C ASN A 99 -20.43 19.48 -8.34
N LYS A 100 -19.51 20.26 -7.78
CA LYS A 100 -19.27 21.66 -8.20
C LYS A 100 -18.88 21.80 -9.67
N SER A 101 -18.16 20.83 -10.23
CA SER A 101 -17.66 20.91 -11.62
C SER A 101 -18.77 20.65 -12.64
N PHE A 102 -19.78 19.86 -12.27
CA PHE A 102 -20.97 19.58 -13.09
C PHE A 102 -22.17 20.46 -12.75
N LYS A 103 -22.14 21.20 -11.62
CA LYS A 103 -23.30 21.93 -11.06
C LYS A 103 -24.55 21.05 -10.93
N ALA A 104 -24.35 19.79 -10.56
CA ALA A 104 -25.41 18.79 -10.47
C ALA A 104 -25.07 17.70 -9.45
N TYR A 105 -26.08 16.96 -9.01
CA TYR A 105 -25.88 15.73 -8.26
C TYR A 105 -25.35 14.64 -9.20
N LYS A 106 -24.22 14.04 -8.86
CA LYS A 106 -23.58 12.97 -9.62
C LYS A 106 -23.14 11.84 -8.70
N ARG A 107 -23.17 10.60 -9.21
CA ARG A 107 -22.49 9.47 -8.57
C ARG A 107 -21.03 9.48 -8.98
N SER A 108 -20.17 8.87 -8.15
CA SER A 108 -18.75 8.75 -8.53
C SER A 108 -18.59 7.87 -9.78
N SER A 109 -19.48 6.88 -9.98
CA SER A 109 -19.54 6.08 -11.21
C SER A 109 -19.77 6.93 -12.46
N ASP A 110 -20.70 7.88 -12.39
CA ASP A 110 -21.05 8.73 -13.55
C ASP A 110 -19.89 9.67 -13.90
N ILE A 111 -19.18 10.16 -12.88
CA ILE A 111 -18.00 11.00 -13.06
C ILE A 111 -16.86 10.19 -13.69
N VAL A 112 -16.63 8.97 -13.21
CA VAL A 112 -15.63 8.07 -13.80
C VAL A 112 -15.99 7.80 -15.26
N GLU A 113 -17.21 7.38 -15.55
CA GLU A 113 -17.64 7.06 -16.92
C GLU A 113 -17.47 8.26 -17.86
N PHE A 114 -17.83 9.46 -17.41
CA PHE A 114 -17.57 10.70 -18.15
C PHE A 114 -16.07 10.93 -18.41
N MET A 115 -15.20 10.68 -17.43
CA MET A 115 -13.76 10.87 -17.62
C MET A 115 -13.18 9.81 -18.56
N LEU A 116 -13.67 8.57 -18.51
CA LEU A 116 -13.20 7.47 -19.36
C LEU A 116 -13.75 7.56 -20.78
N SER A 117 -14.87 8.27 -21.02
CA SER A 117 -15.38 8.51 -22.37
C SER A 117 -14.56 9.54 -23.16
N LYS A 118 -13.61 10.23 -22.50
CA LYS A 118 -12.76 11.25 -23.15
C LYS A 118 -11.48 10.68 -23.76
N ASP A 119 -11.03 9.50 -23.33
CA ASP A 119 -9.78 8.90 -23.81
C ASP A 119 -9.79 7.37 -23.61
N ASP A 120 -9.66 6.62 -24.70
CA ASP A 120 -9.71 5.15 -24.70
C ASP A 120 -8.51 4.52 -23.98
N ILE A 121 -7.33 5.12 -24.10
CA ILE A 121 -6.13 4.63 -23.40
C ILE A 121 -6.30 4.78 -21.89
N LEU A 122 -6.95 5.85 -21.43
CA LEU A 122 -7.27 6.09 -20.03
C LEU A 122 -8.29 5.07 -19.54
N ARG A 123 -9.33 4.77 -20.33
CA ARG A 123 -10.32 3.70 -20.05
C ARG A 123 -9.65 2.36 -19.85
N HIS A 124 -8.91 1.89 -20.85
CA HIS A 124 -8.21 0.60 -20.77
C HIS A 124 -7.18 0.56 -19.63
N SER A 125 -6.45 1.67 -19.40
CA SER A 125 -5.51 1.79 -18.27
C SER A 125 -6.22 1.68 -16.93
N TYR A 126 -7.36 2.36 -16.78
CA TYR A 126 -8.18 2.34 -15.58
C TYR A 126 -8.73 0.94 -15.31
N GLU A 127 -9.33 0.30 -16.32
CA GLU A 127 -9.92 -1.04 -16.21
C GLU A 127 -8.88 -2.08 -15.81
N LEU A 128 -7.69 -2.04 -16.42
CA LEU A 128 -6.58 -2.91 -16.03
C LEU A 128 -6.17 -2.66 -14.58
N VAL A 129 -5.93 -1.41 -14.18
CA VAL A 129 -5.49 -1.05 -12.83
C VAL A 129 -6.51 -1.50 -11.79
N GLN A 130 -7.81 -1.24 -12.02
CA GLN A 130 -8.87 -1.65 -11.11
C GLN A 130 -9.03 -3.17 -11.08
N GLY A 131 -8.89 -3.85 -12.22
CA GLY A 131 -8.88 -5.31 -12.32
C GLY A 131 -7.73 -5.95 -11.52
N LEU A 132 -6.51 -5.45 -11.67
CA LEU A 132 -5.34 -5.92 -10.93
C LEU A 132 -5.50 -5.68 -9.42
N ARG A 133 -6.02 -4.51 -9.01
CA ARG A 133 -6.29 -4.21 -7.60
C ARG A 133 -7.36 -5.13 -7.01
N LYS A 134 -8.42 -5.41 -7.78
CA LYS A 134 -9.48 -6.34 -7.38
C LYS A 134 -8.93 -7.75 -7.19
N ASP A 135 -8.16 -8.25 -8.15
CA ASP A 135 -7.59 -9.60 -8.07
C ASP A 135 -6.55 -9.71 -6.95
N LEU A 136 -5.75 -8.65 -6.73
CA LEU A 136 -4.86 -8.57 -5.57
C LEU A 136 -5.67 -8.68 -4.28
N ARG A 137 -6.68 -7.83 -4.08
CA ARG A 137 -7.55 -7.83 -2.89
C ARG A 137 -8.22 -9.19 -2.65
N LEU A 138 -8.73 -9.82 -3.70
CA LEU A 138 -9.38 -11.13 -3.65
C LEU A 138 -8.39 -12.30 -3.63
N CYS A 139 -7.09 -12.02 -3.59
CA CYS A 139 -6.01 -13.01 -3.61
C CYS A 139 -6.12 -14.01 -4.77
N ASN A 140 -6.58 -13.54 -5.94
CA ASN A 140 -6.81 -14.39 -7.11
C ASN A 140 -5.62 -14.32 -8.08
N TRP A 141 -4.60 -15.15 -7.84
CA TRP A 141 -3.41 -15.22 -8.69
C TRP A 141 -3.73 -15.55 -10.16
N PRO A 142 -4.57 -16.56 -10.49
CA PRO A 142 -4.90 -16.88 -11.87
C PRO A 142 -5.51 -15.71 -12.67
N LYS A 143 -6.46 -14.97 -12.07
CA LYS A 143 -7.03 -13.78 -12.73
C LYS A 143 -6.01 -12.65 -12.85
N PHE A 144 -5.21 -12.44 -11.80
CA PHE A 144 -4.18 -11.40 -11.78
C PHE A 144 -3.16 -11.62 -12.90
N ILE A 145 -2.63 -12.83 -13.03
CA ILE A 145 -1.62 -13.17 -14.04
C ILE A 145 -2.19 -13.17 -15.45
N ASN A 146 -3.44 -13.62 -15.63
CA ASN A 146 -4.12 -13.56 -16.91
C ASN A 146 -4.27 -12.10 -17.40
N ARG A 147 -4.77 -11.19 -16.55
CA ARG A 147 -4.85 -9.75 -16.91
C ARG A 147 -3.48 -9.15 -17.23
N LEU A 148 -2.45 -9.53 -16.48
CA LEU A 148 -1.10 -9.08 -16.76
C LEU A 148 -0.61 -9.58 -18.11
N ASN A 149 -0.95 -10.79 -18.54
CA ASN A 149 -0.44 -11.37 -19.78
C ASN A 149 -1.28 -10.98 -21.01
N SER A 150 -2.59 -10.76 -20.84
CA SER A 150 -3.49 -10.43 -21.94
C SER A 150 -3.38 -8.98 -22.44
N VAL A 151 -2.87 -8.06 -21.63
CA VAL A 151 -2.75 -6.65 -22.02
C VAL A 151 -1.61 -6.42 -23.04
N SER A 152 -1.87 -5.57 -24.03
CA SER A 152 -0.90 -5.15 -25.04
C SER A 152 -0.28 -3.78 -24.73
N LYS A 153 0.89 -3.49 -25.29
CA LYS A 153 1.58 -2.20 -25.08
C LYS A 153 0.77 -1.00 -25.58
N LYS A 154 0.02 -1.17 -26.68
CA LYS A 154 -0.70 -0.09 -27.35
C LYS A 154 -2.02 0.24 -26.66
N SER A 155 -2.61 -0.70 -25.89
CA SER A 155 -3.91 -0.48 -25.26
C SER A 155 -3.86 0.35 -23.98
N VAL A 156 -2.70 0.51 -23.35
CA VAL A 156 -2.57 1.23 -22.06
C VAL A 156 -1.49 2.30 -22.11
N SER A 157 -1.54 3.22 -21.16
CA SER A 157 -0.56 4.29 -21.03
C SER A 157 0.87 3.76 -20.85
N LYS A 158 1.86 4.53 -21.30
CA LYS A 158 3.29 4.18 -21.20
C LYS A 158 3.71 3.85 -19.75
N GLY A 159 3.18 4.58 -18.77
CA GLY A 159 3.46 4.36 -17.35
C GLY A 159 2.89 3.03 -16.85
N VAL A 160 1.62 2.76 -17.13
CA VAL A 160 0.98 1.48 -16.78
C VAL A 160 1.66 0.30 -17.46
N TRP A 161 2.05 0.43 -18.74
CA TRP A 161 2.81 -0.61 -19.43
C TRP A 161 4.16 -0.90 -18.76
N LYS A 162 4.88 0.13 -18.29
CA LYS A 162 6.13 -0.08 -17.52
C LYS A 162 5.87 -0.88 -16.24
N ALA A 163 4.79 -0.58 -15.52
CA ALA A 163 4.39 -1.36 -14.35
C ALA A 163 4.07 -2.81 -14.69
N VAL A 164 3.32 -3.06 -15.78
CA VAL A 164 3.01 -4.41 -16.28
C VAL A 164 4.30 -5.19 -16.58
N LYS A 165 5.26 -4.59 -17.31
CA LYS A 165 6.56 -5.23 -17.57
C LYS A 165 7.31 -5.58 -16.29
N TYR A 166 7.34 -4.65 -15.34
CA TYR A 166 7.96 -4.90 -14.05
C TYR A 166 7.29 -6.08 -13.34
N TYR A 167 5.97 -6.15 -13.33
CA TYR A 167 5.23 -7.25 -12.72
C TYR A 167 5.42 -8.59 -13.43
N ARG A 168 5.46 -8.60 -14.77
CA ARG A 168 5.79 -9.80 -15.55
C ARG A 168 7.20 -10.32 -15.23
N LYS A 169 8.18 -9.43 -15.03
CA LYS A 169 9.54 -9.82 -14.60
C LYS A 169 9.57 -10.42 -13.19
N HIS A 170 8.66 -9.99 -12.30
CA HIS A 170 8.68 -10.33 -10.87
C HIS A 170 7.50 -11.24 -10.44
N GLN A 171 6.99 -12.07 -11.36
CA GLN A 171 5.80 -12.91 -11.14
C GLN A 171 5.91 -13.79 -9.89
N ARG A 172 7.08 -14.40 -9.63
CA ARG A 172 7.28 -15.26 -8.45
C ARG A 172 6.98 -14.52 -7.13
N MET A 173 7.44 -13.28 -6.99
CA MET A 173 7.22 -12.49 -5.77
C MET A 173 5.78 -11.98 -5.69
N LEU A 174 5.16 -11.65 -6.82
CA LEU A 174 3.74 -11.28 -6.86
C LEU A 174 2.83 -12.46 -6.51
N ARG A 175 3.17 -13.67 -6.99
CA ARG A 175 2.51 -14.92 -6.61
C ARG A 175 2.58 -15.13 -5.10
N ASN A 176 3.77 -15.00 -4.51
CA ASN A 176 3.96 -15.07 -3.06
C ASN A 176 3.11 -14.01 -2.35
N THR A 177 3.11 -12.77 -2.83
CA THR A 177 2.33 -11.66 -2.25
C THR A 177 0.83 -11.93 -2.21
N ILE A 178 0.33 -12.65 -3.22
CA ILE A 178 -1.07 -13.02 -3.31
C ILE A 178 -1.40 -14.22 -2.40
N TYR A 179 -0.52 -15.22 -2.32
CA TYR A 179 -0.74 -16.40 -1.45
C TYR A 179 -0.45 -16.19 0.02
N TYR A 180 0.31 -15.15 0.37
CA TYR A 180 0.67 -14.81 1.74
C TYR A 180 0.06 -13.45 2.17
N PRO A 181 -1.28 -13.27 2.13
CA PRO A 181 -1.92 -11.96 2.33
C PRO A 181 -1.75 -11.40 3.76
N ALA A 182 -1.52 -12.26 4.75
CA ALA A 182 -1.30 -11.86 6.14
C ALA A 182 0.03 -11.12 6.34
N PHE A 183 1.01 -11.32 5.46
CA PHE A 183 2.33 -10.72 5.59
C PHE A 183 2.37 -9.37 4.87
N ASN A 184 2.29 -8.29 5.66
CA ASN A 184 2.38 -6.92 5.20
C ASN A 184 3.12 -6.06 6.24
N ASN A 185 3.65 -4.90 5.84
CA ASN A 185 4.38 -4.03 6.76
C ASN A 185 3.46 -3.09 7.55
N GLY A 186 2.14 -3.11 7.34
CA GLY A 186 1.22 -2.09 7.86
C GLY A 186 1.23 -1.98 9.38
N ALA A 187 1.28 -3.10 10.11
CA ALA A 187 1.37 -3.10 11.57
C ALA A 187 2.69 -2.46 12.06
N ILE A 188 3.81 -2.84 11.43
CA ILE A 188 5.14 -2.33 11.75
C ILE A 188 5.24 -0.84 11.41
N GLU A 189 4.69 -0.41 10.28
CA GLU A 189 4.59 0.99 9.89
C GLU A 189 3.74 1.80 10.87
N GLY A 190 2.62 1.24 11.34
CA GLY A 190 1.78 1.86 12.37
C GLY A 190 2.55 2.11 13.66
N ILE A 191 3.29 1.11 14.14
CA ILE A 191 4.18 1.24 15.30
C ILE A 191 5.24 2.31 15.05
N ASN A 192 5.93 2.25 13.92
CA ASN A 192 6.97 3.22 13.54
C ASN A 192 6.43 4.65 13.45
N ASN A 193 5.23 4.84 12.90
CA ASN A 193 4.59 6.14 12.80
C ASN A 193 4.21 6.69 14.18
N LYS A 194 3.71 5.84 15.08
CA LYS A 194 3.43 6.21 16.47
C LYS A 194 4.73 6.57 17.22
N ILE A 195 5.81 5.82 17.04
CA ILE A 195 7.15 6.16 17.58
C ILE A 195 7.64 7.52 17.06
N LYS A 196 7.52 7.78 15.75
CA LYS A 196 7.87 9.07 15.14
C LYS A 196 7.02 10.22 15.70
N LEU A 197 5.73 9.98 15.93
CA LEU A 197 4.84 10.95 16.57
C LEU A 197 5.31 11.27 17.99
N ILE A 198 5.63 10.26 18.80
CA ILE A 198 6.17 10.43 20.16
C ILE A 198 7.44 11.30 20.13
N LYS A 199 8.36 11.02 19.20
CA LYS A 199 9.58 11.82 19.02
C LYS A 199 9.27 13.28 18.64
N ARG A 200 8.24 13.52 17.81
CA ARG A 200 7.86 14.86 17.38
C ARG A 200 7.24 15.68 18.52
N ILE A 201 6.27 15.11 19.25
CA ILE A 201 5.58 15.81 20.34
C ILE A 201 6.47 16.09 21.56
N SER A 202 7.58 15.37 21.69
CA SER A 202 8.58 15.57 22.74
C SER A 202 9.69 16.55 22.36
N PHE A 203 9.64 17.13 21.15
CA PHE A 203 10.72 17.97 20.59
C PHE A 203 12.08 17.25 20.53
N GLY A 204 12.05 15.92 20.42
CA GLY A 204 13.23 15.07 20.41
C GLY A 204 13.69 14.63 21.80
N TYR A 205 14.45 13.53 21.84
CA TYR A 205 15.06 13.02 23.06
C TYR A 205 16.57 13.10 22.94
N ARG A 206 17.24 13.64 23.97
CA ARG A 206 18.71 13.65 24.06
C ARG A 206 19.27 12.28 24.47
N ASN A 207 18.50 11.51 25.24
CA ASN A 207 18.89 10.19 25.74
C ASN A 207 17.99 9.09 25.14
N PHE A 208 18.61 8.11 24.48
CA PHE A 208 17.90 6.97 23.87
C PHE A 208 17.16 6.10 24.89
N ASN A 209 17.70 5.91 26.10
CA ASN A 209 17.05 5.10 27.14
C ASN A 209 15.74 5.75 27.60
N ASN A 210 15.72 7.07 27.74
CA ASN A 210 14.49 7.81 28.07
C ASN A 210 13.47 7.72 26.94
N PHE A 211 13.94 7.80 25.68
CA PHE A 211 13.07 7.60 24.52
C PHE A 211 12.47 6.19 24.50
N LYS A 212 13.30 5.17 24.70
CA LYS A 212 12.90 3.76 24.78
C LYS A 212 11.89 3.54 25.91
N ALA A 213 12.15 4.07 27.10
CA ALA A 213 11.23 3.97 28.24
C ALA A 213 9.87 4.58 27.92
N ARG A 214 9.84 5.78 27.32
CA ARG A 214 8.59 6.42 26.90
C ARG A 214 7.82 5.57 25.87
N ILE A 215 8.51 5.01 24.89
CA ILE A 215 7.90 4.10 23.92
C ILE A 215 7.27 2.90 24.66
N MET A 216 8.03 2.23 25.52
CA MET A 216 7.54 1.06 26.27
C MET A 216 6.30 1.38 27.11
N MET A 217 6.26 2.55 27.76
CA MET A 217 5.09 3.02 28.53
C MET A 217 3.87 3.25 27.63
N ILE A 218 4.03 3.95 26.50
CA ILE A 218 2.91 4.30 25.60
C ILE A 218 2.33 3.09 24.87
N PHE A 219 3.16 2.09 24.59
CA PHE A 219 2.71 0.82 24.00
C PHE A 219 2.25 -0.19 25.07
N SER A 220 2.24 0.19 26.35
CA SER A 220 1.87 -0.69 27.47
C SER A 220 2.67 -2.01 27.49
N LEU A 221 3.91 -1.96 27.00
CA LEU A 221 4.82 -3.11 26.98
C LEU A 221 5.55 -3.28 28.31
N TYR A 222 5.41 -2.30 29.21
CA TYR A 222 5.89 -2.39 30.57
C TYR A 222 4.82 -3.05 31.46
N LYS A 223 4.95 -4.36 31.68
CA LYS A 223 4.28 -5.01 32.82
C LYS A 223 5.12 -4.70 34.06
N GLY A 224 4.71 -3.72 34.85
CA GLY A 224 5.23 -3.62 36.21
C GLY A 224 4.93 -4.93 36.93
N GLU A 225 5.91 -5.48 37.66
CA GLU A 225 5.65 -6.59 38.56
C GLU A 225 4.47 -6.21 39.45
N LYS A 226 3.36 -6.96 39.37
CA LYS A 226 2.27 -6.80 40.34
C LYS A 226 2.89 -7.07 41.71
N LYS A 227 3.06 -6.04 42.54
CA LYS A 227 3.36 -6.24 43.96
C LYS A 227 2.32 -7.23 44.48
N LYS A 228 2.75 -8.43 44.87
CA LYS A 228 1.91 -9.36 45.62
C LYS A 228 1.51 -8.62 46.91
N THR A 229 0.28 -8.18 47.00
CA THR A 229 -0.30 -7.74 48.27
C THR A 229 -0.47 -8.98 49.13
N THR A 230 0.51 -9.30 49.95
CA THR A 230 0.32 -10.18 51.10
C THR A 230 -0.66 -9.49 52.03
N LYS A 231 -1.91 -9.97 52.06
CA LYS A 231 -2.84 -9.60 53.13
C LYS A 231 -2.23 -10.08 54.46
N PRO A 232 -2.11 -9.24 55.49
CA PRO A 232 -1.75 -9.71 56.82
C PRO A 232 -2.85 -10.65 57.31
N ASN A 233 -2.44 -11.82 57.75
CA ASN A 233 -3.31 -12.83 58.35
C ASN A 233 -3.64 -12.32 59.76
N ASN A 234 -4.77 -11.64 59.92
CA ASN A 234 -5.29 -11.31 61.25
C ASN A 234 -5.83 -12.60 61.86
N GLY A 235 -4.96 -13.32 62.57
CA GLY A 235 -5.37 -14.32 63.54
C GLY A 235 -6.18 -13.63 64.62
N LEU A 236 -7.48 -13.92 64.69
CA LEU A 236 -8.25 -13.75 65.90
C LEU A 236 -7.98 -14.98 66.77
N ALA A 237 -7.15 -14.78 67.79
CA ALA A 237 -7.13 -15.60 68.98
C ALA A 237 -8.20 -15.05 69.94
N ALA A 238 -9.22 -15.86 70.20
CA ALA A 238 -9.98 -16.03 71.45
C ALA A 238 -11.21 -16.89 71.16
#